data_AF-H2ZSC4-F1
#
_entry.id   AF-H2ZSC4-F1
#
_cell.length_a   1.000
_cell.length_b   1.000
_cell.length_c   1.000
_cell.angle_alpha   90.00
_cell.angle_beta   90.00
_cell.angle_gamma   90.00
#
_symmetry.space_group_name_H-M   'P 1'
#
loop_
_entity.id
_entity.type
_entity.pdbx_description
1 polymer ?
#
loop_
_entity_poly.entity_id
_entity_poly.type
_entity_poly.pdbx_seq_one_letter_code
_entity_poly.pdbx_strand_id
1 'polypeptide(L)'
;MSLLCIFLGGRMTTSRSPHDLKCTADLGAQYITATPFYAKKHQRFYDELLQCEILKPLVAPVEGMMIKEEGTCNFVTPQGVASIIKHYLKESGSDVNYDSHVHHIYFKNRRWEVSRKAGSSEQFDIVILTMPVPQILQLEGNIVNYSSAIGPSIVVHTSVSFGVENLERNKDEVQPLILEQLEKVLPGLPKPASIKCQKWRFSQVAQAVVDSPGYMILNTKPLLICGGDGFTHSNFDGCIDSALKIVDVLTSNL
;
A
#
# COMPACT_ATOMS: atom_id res chain seq x y z
N MET A 1 11.39 18.65 16.68
CA MET A 1 11.38 17.18 16.65
C MET A 1 11.38 16.74 15.20
N SER A 2 12.29 15.87 14.78
CA SER A 2 12.31 15.28 13.44
C SER A 2 11.74 13.85 13.45
N LEU A 3 10.78 13.61 12.56
CA LEU A 3 10.07 12.33 12.42
C LEU A 3 10.30 11.78 11.01
N LEU A 4 10.67 10.51 10.90
CA LEU A 4 10.74 9.81 9.61
C LEU A 4 9.69 8.70 9.56
N CYS A 5 8.85 8.72 8.52
CA CYS A 5 7.97 7.60 8.15
C CYS A 5 8.55 6.92 6.90
N ILE A 6 8.85 5.62 6.99
CA ILE A 6 9.46 4.88 5.89
C ILE A 6 8.40 4.03 5.19
N PHE A 7 8.17 4.38 3.90
CA PHE A 7 7.35 3.74 2.86
C PHE A 7 6.05 4.46 2.48
N LEU A 8 5.76 4.54 1.17
CA LEU A 8 4.69 5.35 0.59
C LEU A 8 3.91 4.56 -0.48
N GLY A 9 2.57 4.60 -0.44
CA GLY A 9 1.67 3.99 -1.43
C GLY A 9 1.59 2.46 -1.34
N GLY A 10 2.72 1.76 -1.41
CA GLY A 10 2.82 0.32 -1.15
C GLY A 10 1.83 -0.55 -1.96
N ARG A 11 0.96 -1.29 -1.26
CA ARG A 11 -0.09 -2.14 -1.86
C ARG A 11 -1.34 -1.36 -2.34
N MET A 12 -1.37 -0.05 -2.11
CA MET A 12 -2.33 0.88 -2.68
C MET A 12 -1.63 1.71 -3.77
N THR A 13 -0.98 1.03 -4.72
CA THR A 13 -0.25 1.66 -5.84
C THR A 13 -1.06 1.65 -7.13
N THR A 14 -1.41 2.86 -7.56
CA THR A 14 -1.84 3.16 -8.93
C THR A 14 -0.65 3.19 -9.86
N SER A 15 -0.52 2.20 -10.75
CA SER A 15 0.35 2.36 -11.90
C SER A 15 -0.31 3.25 -12.94
N ARG A 16 0.52 3.98 -13.68
CA ARG A 16 0.17 4.61 -14.96
C ARG A 16 0.78 3.78 -16.07
N SER A 17 0.26 3.90 -17.28
CA SER A 17 0.85 3.23 -18.44
C SER A 17 2.13 3.98 -18.89
N PRO A 18 3.19 3.29 -19.33
CA PRO A 18 4.28 3.92 -20.07
C PRO A 18 3.82 4.50 -21.42
N HIS A 19 2.58 4.20 -21.81
CA HIS A 19 1.84 4.85 -22.88
C HIS A 19 0.53 5.50 -22.38
N ASP A 20 0.44 5.95 -21.11
CA ASP A 20 -0.35 7.12 -20.67
C ASP A 20 -0.28 7.44 -19.15
N LEU A 21 -0.37 8.73 -18.81
CA LEU A 21 -0.50 9.21 -17.43
C LEU A 21 -1.95 9.26 -16.89
N LYS A 22 -3.00 9.22 -17.72
CA LYS A 22 -4.41 9.14 -17.26
C LYS A 22 -4.96 7.70 -17.26
N CYS A 23 -4.44 6.81 -18.12
CA CYS A 23 -4.68 5.37 -18.07
C CYS A 23 -4.01 4.82 -16.81
N THR A 24 -4.83 4.59 -15.79
CA THR A 24 -4.41 4.11 -14.48
C THR A 24 -4.88 2.68 -14.26
N ALA A 25 -4.00 1.86 -13.71
CA ALA A 25 -4.27 0.50 -13.28
C ALA A 25 -3.81 0.37 -11.82
N ASP A 26 -4.75 0.21 -10.90
CA ASP A 26 -4.44 -0.07 -9.50
C ASP A 26 -3.96 -1.52 -9.38
N LEU A 27 -2.70 -1.73 -8.99
CA LEU A 27 -2.06 -3.05 -9.06
C LEU A 27 -2.19 -3.87 -7.78
N GLY A 28 -2.90 -3.35 -6.77
CA GLY A 28 -3.09 -3.99 -5.46
C GLY A 28 -4.54 -3.85 -4.99
N ALA A 29 -4.82 -3.00 -4.01
CA ALA A 29 -6.21 -2.73 -3.60
C ALA A 29 -7.04 -2.16 -4.78
N GLN A 30 -8.17 -2.81 -5.09
CA GLN A 30 -9.06 -2.44 -6.21
C GLN A 30 -10.23 -1.53 -5.79
N TYR A 31 -10.74 -1.75 -4.57
CA TYR A 31 -11.85 -1.03 -3.96
C TYR A 31 -11.69 -1.05 -2.43
N ILE A 32 -12.40 -0.16 -1.75
CA ILE A 32 -12.46 -0.09 -0.29
C ILE A 32 -13.83 -0.61 0.16
N THR A 33 -13.85 -1.53 1.12
CA THR A 33 -15.09 -2.07 1.71
C THR A 33 -15.21 -1.61 3.15
N ALA A 34 -16.27 -0.87 3.47
CA ALA A 34 -16.65 -0.53 4.83
C ALA A 34 -17.77 -1.48 5.30
N THR A 35 -17.53 -2.20 6.40
CA THR A 35 -18.61 -2.89 7.12
C THR A 35 -19.47 -1.89 7.89
N PRO A 36 -20.70 -2.19 8.32
CA PRO A 36 -21.49 -1.31 9.19
C PRO A 36 -20.74 -0.88 10.45
N PHE A 37 -19.92 -1.77 11.02
CA PHE A 37 -19.04 -1.48 12.15
C PHE A 37 -17.98 -0.42 11.79
N TYR A 38 -17.23 -0.62 10.70
CA TYR A 38 -16.15 0.30 10.30
C TYR A 38 -16.65 1.61 9.71
N ALA A 39 -17.75 1.61 8.94
CA ALA A 39 -18.43 2.81 8.47
C ALA A 39 -18.81 3.75 9.64
N LYS A 40 -19.22 3.19 10.79
CA LYS A 40 -19.47 3.97 12.01
C LYS A 40 -18.19 4.32 12.78
N LYS A 41 -17.29 3.35 13.00
CA LYS A 41 -16.06 3.52 13.80
C LYS A 41 -15.08 4.51 13.19
N HIS A 42 -14.92 4.46 11.86
CA HIS A 42 -14.01 5.29 11.08
C HIS A 42 -14.75 6.37 10.26
N GLN A 43 -16.00 6.67 10.61
CA GLN A 43 -16.90 7.56 9.86
C GLN A 43 -16.19 8.81 9.33
N ARG A 44 -15.47 9.55 10.19
CA ARG A 44 -14.78 10.80 9.80
C ARG A 44 -13.85 10.66 8.58
N PHE A 45 -13.19 9.51 8.42
CA PHE A 45 -12.27 9.26 7.31
C PHE A 45 -13.02 8.92 6.02
N TYR A 46 -14.16 8.24 6.13
CA TYR A 46 -15.04 8.01 4.98
C TYR A 46 -15.71 9.32 4.54
N ASP A 47 -16.29 10.07 5.48
CA ASP A 47 -16.94 11.37 5.22
C ASP A 47 -15.95 12.37 4.59
N GLU A 48 -14.72 12.47 5.12
CA GLU A 48 -13.63 13.29 4.56
C GLU A 48 -13.28 12.89 3.11
N LEU A 49 -12.98 11.61 2.86
CA LEU A 49 -12.57 11.13 1.54
C LEU A 49 -13.70 11.16 0.51
N LEU A 50 -14.96 11.07 0.95
CA LEU A 50 -16.14 11.30 0.10
C LEU A 50 -16.32 12.79 -0.21
N GLN A 51 -16.18 13.67 0.78
CA GLN A 51 -16.30 15.13 0.61
C GLN A 51 -15.22 15.68 -0.32
N CYS A 52 -14.00 15.13 -0.28
CA CYS A 52 -12.90 15.47 -1.19
C CYS A 52 -12.98 14.77 -2.56
N GLU A 53 -14.04 14.03 -2.87
CA GLU A 53 -14.22 13.20 -4.08
C GLU A 53 -13.12 12.14 -4.35
N ILE A 54 -12.35 11.79 -3.32
CA ILE A 54 -11.27 10.81 -3.40
C ILE A 54 -11.85 9.39 -3.45
N LEU A 55 -12.87 9.13 -2.63
CA LEU A 55 -13.75 7.97 -2.72
C LEU A 55 -15.06 8.36 -3.42
N LYS A 56 -15.63 7.44 -4.19
CA LYS A 56 -17.03 7.46 -4.63
C LYS A 56 -17.63 6.05 -4.50
N PRO A 57 -18.95 5.89 -4.28
CA PRO A 57 -19.57 4.56 -4.19
C PRO A 57 -19.32 3.69 -5.43
N LEU A 58 -19.10 2.40 -5.22
CA LEU A 58 -19.01 1.41 -6.30
C LEU A 58 -20.43 1.15 -6.85
N VAL A 59 -20.72 1.76 -8.01
CA VAL A 59 -22.00 1.60 -8.73
C VAL A 59 -21.91 0.64 -9.92
N ALA A 60 -20.69 0.22 -10.31
CA ALA A 60 -20.49 -0.76 -11.36
C ALA A 60 -20.70 -2.19 -10.83
N PRO A 61 -21.35 -3.09 -11.59
CA PRO A 61 -21.52 -4.48 -11.18
C PRO A 61 -20.17 -5.21 -11.13
N VAL A 62 -19.97 -6.01 -10.09
CA VAL A 62 -18.81 -6.90 -9.95
C VAL A 62 -19.32 -8.32 -9.77
N GLU A 63 -19.12 -9.16 -10.78
CA GLU A 63 -19.55 -10.56 -10.76
C GLU A 63 -18.79 -11.34 -9.68
N GLY A 64 -19.48 -12.25 -8.98
CA GLY A 64 -18.91 -13.03 -7.88
C GLY A 64 -18.59 -12.21 -6.61
N MET A 65 -19.00 -10.95 -6.50
CA MET A 65 -18.74 -10.13 -5.32
C MET A 65 -19.52 -10.64 -4.09
N MET A 66 -18.80 -11.25 -3.15
CA MET A 66 -19.36 -11.75 -1.89
C MET A 66 -19.73 -10.59 -0.96
N ILE A 67 -21.02 -10.37 -0.75
CA ILE A 67 -21.55 -9.51 0.33
C ILE A 67 -21.28 -10.24 1.66
N LYS A 68 -20.48 -9.63 2.55
CA LYS A 68 -20.12 -10.24 3.84
C LYS A 68 -21.22 -10.10 4.89
N GLU A 69 -21.88 -8.95 4.93
CA GLU A 69 -22.95 -8.61 5.85
C GLU A 69 -23.84 -7.50 5.26
N GLU A 70 -25.10 -7.42 5.70
CA GLU A 70 -26.03 -6.37 5.27
C GLU A 70 -25.53 -4.96 5.68
N GLY A 71 -25.76 -3.95 4.84
CA GLY A 71 -25.24 -2.59 5.07
C GLY A 71 -23.74 -2.41 4.78
N THR A 72 -23.05 -3.42 4.23
CA THR A 72 -21.68 -3.26 3.71
C THR A 72 -21.65 -2.28 2.54
N CYS A 73 -20.86 -1.21 2.65
CA CYS A 73 -20.64 -0.25 1.57
C CYS A 73 -19.31 -0.51 0.85
N ASN A 74 -19.30 -0.37 -0.48
CA ASN A 74 -18.10 -0.49 -1.30
C ASN A 74 -17.83 0.81 -2.05
N PHE A 75 -16.56 1.20 -2.13
CA PHE A 75 -16.11 2.47 -2.70
C PHE A 75 -14.93 2.27 -3.65
N VAL A 76 -14.88 3.07 -4.71
CA VAL A 76 -13.77 3.16 -5.66
C VAL A 76 -13.12 4.53 -5.60
N THR A 77 -11.88 4.63 -6.07
CA THR A 77 -11.10 5.87 -6.15
C THR A 77 -11.00 6.37 -7.59
N PRO A 78 -11.73 7.41 -8.01
CA PRO A 78 -11.78 7.85 -9.42
C PRO A 78 -10.43 8.31 -10.01
N GLN A 79 -9.44 8.58 -9.16
CA GLN A 79 -8.09 9.02 -9.56
C GLN A 79 -7.01 7.92 -9.38
N GLY A 80 -7.46 6.68 -9.11
CA GLY A 80 -6.66 5.52 -8.71
C GLY A 80 -6.33 5.50 -7.21
N VAL A 81 -6.22 4.32 -6.61
CA VAL A 81 -6.18 4.09 -5.15
C VAL A 81 -5.04 4.79 -4.41
N ALA A 82 -3.96 5.16 -5.10
CA ALA A 82 -2.89 5.98 -4.54
C ALA A 82 -3.30 7.43 -4.25
N SER A 83 -4.48 7.89 -4.70
CA SER A 83 -5.03 9.22 -4.38
C SER A 83 -5.24 9.42 -2.89
N ILE A 84 -5.69 8.40 -2.16
CA ILE A 84 -5.90 8.41 -0.71
C ILE A 84 -4.59 8.75 0.02
N ILE A 85 -3.49 8.11 -0.40
CA ILE A 85 -2.15 8.34 0.19
C ILE A 85 -1.64 9.74 -0.18
N LYS A 86 -1.84 10.19 -1.42
CA LYS A 86 -1.45 11.55 -1.85
C LYS A 86 -2.20 12.65 -1.10
N HIS A 87 -3.47 12.42 -0.77
CA HIS A 87 -4.26 13.33 0.06
C HIS A 87 -3.66 13.45 1.46
N TYR A 88 -3.53 12.35 2.20
CA TYR A 88 -3.01 12.41 3.56
C TYR A 88 -1.55 12.93 3.64
N LEU A 89 -0.70 12.68 2.63
CA LEU A 89 0.63 13.28 2.54
C LEU A 89 0.62 14.79 2.26
N LYS A 90 -0.40 15.29 1.54
CA LYS A 90 -0.60 16.73 1.31
C LYS A 90 -1.10 17.41 2.58
N GLU A 91 -2.13 16.84 3.23
CA GLU A 91 -2.71 17.40 4.44
C GLU A 91 -1.76 17.32 5.65
N SER A 92 -0.83 16.35 5.69
CA SER A 92 0.21 16.27 6.72
C SER A 92 1.35 17.29 6.53
N GLY A 93 1.36 18.07 5.44
CA GLY A 93 2.34 19.12 5.17
C GLY A 93 3.81 18.67 5.24
N SER A 94 4.08 17.40 4.97
CA SER A 94 5.35 16.74 5.30
C SER A 94 6.35 16.75 4.12
N ASP A 95 7.64 16.82 4.40
CA ASP A 95 8.69 16.72 3.38
C ASP A 95 8.82 15.28 2.84
N VAL A 96 8.35 15.05 1.60
CA VAL A 96 8.29 13.70 1.01
C VAL A 96 9.50 13.42 0.10
N ASN A 97 10.43 12.61 0.61
CA ASN A 97 11.60 12.13 -0.14
C ASN A 97 11.30 10.83 -0.91
N TYR A 98 11.06 10.94 -2.22
CA TYR A 98 10.97 9.78 -3.14
C TYR A 98 12.35 9.17 -3.45
N ASP A 99 12.36 8.00 -4.09
CA ASP A 99 13.56 7.26 -4.55
C ASP A 99 14.69 7.14 -3.50
N SER A 100 14.31 7.12 -2.23
CA SER A 100 15.20 7.15 -1.07
C SER A 100 15.11 5.85 -0.28
N HIS A 101 15.74 4.79 -0.79
CA HIS A 101 15.75 3.50 -0.11
C HIS A 101 16.64 3.56 1.12
N VAL A 102 16.03 3.52 2.32
CA VAL A 102 16.74 3.38 3.59
C VAL A 102 17.47 2.03 3.61
N HIS A 103 18.73 2.01 4.01
CA HIS A 103 19.55 0.78 4.10
C HIS A 103 19.77 0.39 5.56
N HIS A 104 20.18 1.33 6.41
CA HIS A 104 20.39 1.10 7.84
C HIS A 104 19.70 2.16 8.70
N ILE A 105 19.32 1.76 9.91
CA ILE A 105 18.79 2.60 10.97
C ILE A 105 19.61 2.26 12.22
N TYR A 106 20.51 3.15 12.61
CA TYR A 106 21.40 2.97 13.76
C TYR A 106 21.02 3.92 14.90
N PHE A 107 21.10 3.46 16.14
CA PHE A 107 20.99 4.34 17.29
C PHE A 107 22.37 4.89 17.67
N LYS A 108 22.53 6.22 17.69
CA LYS A 108 23.82 6.88 17.96
C LYS A 108 23.60 8.28 18.51
N ASN A 109 24.41 8.69 19.49
CA ASN A 109 24.38 10.04 20.07
C ASN A 109 22.96 10.53 20.46
N ARG A 110 22.13 9.64 21.01
CA ARG A 110 20.73 9.86 21.40
C ARG A 110 19.73 10.12 20.25
N ARG A 111 20.09 9.89 18.99
CA ARG A 111 19.19 9.97 17.82
C ARG A 111 19.27 8.72 16.93
N TRP A 112 18.31 8.58 16.03
CA TRP A 112 18.32 7.58 14.96
C TRP A 112 19.10 8.12 13.76
N GLU A 113 20.27 7.57 13.47
CA GLU A 113 21.03 7.81 12.25
C GLU A 113 20.53 6.87 11.15
N VAL A 114 19.85 7.41 10.14
CA VAL A 114 19.24 6.67 9.04
C VAL A 114 20.06 6.90 7.77
N SER A 115 20.53 5.83 7.13
CA SER A 115 21.30 5.89 5.88
C SER A 115 20.46 5.51 4.67
N ARG A 116 20.66 6.22 3.55
CA ARG A 116 20.09 5.87 2.23
C ARG A 116 21.10 4.99 1.46
N LYS A 117 20.65 4.01 0.66
CA LYS A 117 21.55 3.11 -0.11
C LYS A 117 22.51 3.86 -1.05
N ALA A 118 22.12 5.04 -1.53
CA ALA A 118 22.99 5.99 -2.20
C ALA A 118 22.72 7.40 -1.65
N GLY A 119 23.52 7.86 -0.70
CA GLY A 119 23.37 9.19 -0.09
C GLY A 119 24.09 9.33 1.25
N SER A 120 23.93 10.48 1.87
CA SER A 120 24.33 10.75 3.27
C SER A 120 23.42 10.03 4.26
N SER A 121 23.86 9.98 5.53
CA SER A 121 22.97 9.69 6.66
C SER A 121 22.32 10.96 7.21
N GLU A 122 21.11 10.82 7.75
CA GLU A 122 20.33 11.87 8.41
C GLU A 122 19.98 11.45 9.84
N GLN A 123 19.70 12.41 10.73
CA GLN A 123 19.42 12.13 12.14
C GLN A 123 18.00 12.54 12.56
N PHE A 124 17.25 11.56 13.06
CA PHE A 124 15.86 11.71 13.46
C PHE A 124 15.67 11.47 14.95
N ASP A 125 14.71 12.16 15.55
CA ASP A 125 14.35 11.96 16.96
C ASP A 125 13.44 10.72 17.12
N ILE A 126 12.58 10.45 16.12
CA ILE A 126 11.65 9.30 16.06
C ILE A 126 11.63 8.72 14.64
N VAL A 127 11.56 7.39 14.53
CA VAL A 127 11.36 6.67 13.25
C VAL A 127 10.15 5.74 13.35
N ILE A 128 9.33 5.72 12.30
CA ILE A 128 8.15 4.84 12.14
C ILE A 128 8.33 3.99 10.88
N LEU A 129 8.10 2.68 11.00
CA LEU A 129 8.14 1.72 9.90
C LEU A 129 6.72 1.22 9.58
N THR A 130 6.29 1.39 8.32
CA THR A 130 4.95 1.00 7.83
C THR A 130 4.98 0.02 6.65
N MET A 131 6.17 -0.36 6.17
CA MET A 131 6.35 -1.42 5.18
C MET A 131 6.10 -2.82 5.76
N PRO A 132 5.67 -3.81 4.95
CA PRO A 132 5.45 -5.19 5.38
C PRO A 132 6.60 -5.76 6.23
N VAL A 133 6.26 -6.50 7.29
CA VAL A 133 7.23 -6.97 8.30
C VAL A 133 8.49 -7.62 7.70
N PRO A 134 8.44 -8.48 6.67
CA PRO A 134 9.67 -9.05 6.09
C PRO A 134 10.55 -8.04 5.33
N GLN A 135 10.01 -6.91 4.86
CA GLN A 135 10.81 -5.83 4.26
C GLN A 135 11.58 -5.03 5.30
N ILE A 136 11.09 -4.97 6.55
CA ILE A 136 11.85 -4.47 7.72
C ILE A 136 13.14 -5.29 7.92
N LEU A 137 13.17 -6.54 7.46
CA LEU A 137 14.29 -7.47 7.58
C LEU A 137 15.20 -7.52 6.32
N GLN A 138 14.94 -6.74 5.27
CA GLN A 138 15.51 -6.95 3.92
C GLN A 138 15.90 -5.66 3.15
N LEU A 139 16.35 -4.60 3.85
CA LEU A 139 16.46 -3.25 3.28
C LEU A 139 17.60 -3.01 2.25
N GLU A 140 17.36 -3.12 0.92
CA GLU A 140 18.17 -2.48 -0.16
C GLU A 140 17.51 -2.40 -1.59
N GLY A 141 17.41 -1.21 -2.24
CA GLY A 141 17.34 -1.05 -3.73
C GLY A 141 16.17 -0.23 -4.38
N ASN A 142 16.38 0.45 -5.54
CA ASN A 142 15.41 1.35 -6.25
C ASN A 142 15.53 1.35 -7.81
N ILE A 143 14.49 1.84 -8.56
CA ILE A 143 14.51 2.35 -9.99
C ILE A 143 13.14 2.99 -10.43
N VAL A 144 13.09 3.77 -11.54
CA VAL A 144 12.11 4.88 -11.87
C VAL A 144 11.21 4.66 -13.15
N ASN A 145 10.22 5.54 -13.47
CA ASN A 145 9.16 5.47 -14.54
C ASN A 145 9.23 6.55 -15.67
N TYR A 146 8.55 6.36 -16.83
CA TYR A 146 8.16 7.38 -17.87
C TYR A 146 6.82 7.04 -18.62
N SER A 147 6.32 7.85 -19.61
CA SER A 147 4.96 7.81 -20.26
C SER A 147 4.94 8.34 -21.73
N SER A 148 3.89 8.48 -22.58
CA SER A 148 2.37 8.49 -22.56
C SER A 148 1.74 8.08 -23.96
N ALA A 149 0.44 8.09 -24.37
CA ALA A 149 -0.87 8.67 -23.93
C ALA A 149 -2.18 7.82 -24.24
N ILE A 150 -3.34 8.18 -23.62
CA ILE A 150 -4.55 7.37 -23.17
C ILE A 150 -5.09 6.18 -24.00
N GLY A 151 -5.31 5.04 -23.31
CA GLY A 151 -6.17 3.91 -23.72
C GLY A 151 -6.86 3.21 -22.52
N PRO A 152 -7.60 2.09 -22.70
CA PRO A 152 -8.15 1.29 -21.60
C PRO A 152 -7.07 0.49 -20.84
N SER A 153 -7.39 0.03 -19.63
CA SER A 153 -6.51 -0.82 -18.79
C SER A 153 -7.27 -2.04 -18.26
N ILE A 154 -6.57 -3.17 -18.11
CA ILE A 154 -7.06 -4.41 -17.50
C ILE A 154 -6.10 -4.78 -16.37
N VAL A 155 -6.63 -5.12 -15.20
CA VAL A 155 -5.88 -5.66 -14.06
C VAL A 155 -6.25 -7.13 -13.89
N VAL A 156 -5.24 -7.99 -13.71
CA VAL A 156 -5.42 -9.41 -13.43
C VAL A 156 -4.66 -9.76 -12.16
N HIS A 157 -5.35 -10.36 -11.19
CA HIS A 157 -4.73 -10.94 -10.01
C HIS A 157 -4.69 -12.46 -10.15
N THR A 158 -3.55 -13.07 -9.82
CA THR A 158 -3.40 -14.53 -9.77
C THR A 158 -3.93 -15.09 -8.45
N SER A 159 -4.18 -16.40 -8.40
CA SER A 159 -4.42 -17.07 -7.11
C SER A 159 -3.17 -17.02 -6.20
N VAL A 160 -3.38 -17.25 -4.90
CA VAL A 160 -2.29 -17.34 -3.92
C VAL A 160 -1.38 -18.54 -4.23
N SER A 161 -1.93 -19.69 -4.62
CA SER A 161 -1.15 -20.88 -4.99
C SER A 161 -0.18 -20.61 -6.14
N PHE A 162 -0.69 -20.08 -7.27
CA PHE A 162 0.13 -19.70 -8.42
C PHE A 162 1.19 -18.65 -8.04
N GLY A 163 0.83 -17.70 -7.18
CA GLY A 163 1.75 -16.67 -6.68
C GLY A 163 2.90 -17.23 -5.83
N VAL A 164 2.67 -18.30 -5.06
CA VAL A 164 3.69 -19.02 -4.27
C VAL A 164 4.55 -19.90 -5.17
N GLU A 165 3.93 -20.71 -6.03
CA GLU A 165 4.61 -21.64 -6.96
C GLU A 165 5.58 -20.91 -7.90
N ASN A 166 5.22 -19.69 -8.34
CA ASN A 166 5.99 -18.90 -9.28
C ASN A 166 6.81 -17.76 -8.62
N LEU A 167 6.91 -17.76 -7.29
CA LEU A 167 7.42 -16.61 -6.53
C LEU A 167 8.86 -16.22 -6.89
N GLU A 168 9.76 -17.19 -7.01
CA GLU A 168 11.18 -16.96 -7.29
C GLU A 168 11.51 -16.92 -8.80
N ARG A 169 10.57 -17.34 -9.68
CA ARG A 169 10.77 -17.35 -11.13
C ARG A 169 10.88 -15.95 -11.72
N ASN A 170 11.53 -15.80 -12.87
CA ASN A 170 11.62 -14.49 -13.52
C ASN A 170 10.23 -13.99 -13.99
N LYS A 171 9.97 -12.69 -13.89
CA LYS A 171 8.73 -12.06 -14.37
C LYS A 171 8.46 -12.39 -15.84
N ASP A 172 9.51 -12.42 -16.66
CA ASP A 172 9.41 -12.63 -18.11
C ASP A 172 8.98 -14.06 -18.48
N GLU A 173 9.18 -15.04 -17.59
CA GLU A 173 8.67 -16.40 -17.74
C GLU A 173 7.22 -16.55 -17.27
N VAL A 174 6.82 -15.79 -16.25
CA VAL A 174 5.52 -15.91 -15.58
C VAL A 174 4.45 -15.08 -16.27
N GLN A 175 4.82 -13.93 -16.83
CA GLN A 175 3.91 -13.03 -17.56
C GLN A 175 3.22 -13.72 -18.77
N PRO A 176 3.89 -14.52 -19.62
CA PRO A 176 3.23 -15.26 -20.69
C PRO A 176 2.15 -16.23 -20.19
N LEU A 177 2.38 -16.92 -19.06
CA LEU A 177 1.41 -17.87 -18.49
C LEU A 177 0.12 -17.17 -18.03
N ILE A 178 0.25 -15.98 -17.45
CA ILE A 178 -0.89 -15.15 -17.04
C ILE A 178 -1.66 -14.65 -18.28
N LEU A 179 -0.96 -14.28 -19.35
CA LEU A 179 -1.58 -13.80 -20.60
C LEU A 179 -2.27 -14.93 -21.38
N GLU A 180 -1.69 -16.13 -21.42
CA GLU A 180 -2.32 -17.33 -22.01
C GLU A 180 -3.61 -17.70 -21.27
N GLN A 181 -3.61 -17.58 -19.93
CA GLN A 181 -4.83 -17.81 -19.15
C GLN A 181 -5.84 -16.67 -19.28
N LEU A 182 -5.41 -15.42 -19.46
CA LEU A 182 -6.29 -14.29 -19.74
C LEU A 182 -7.06 -14.50 -21.05
N GLU A 183 -6.39 -14.88 -22.14
CA GLU A 183 -7.03 -15.14 -23.44
C GLU A 183 -8.05 -16.30 -23.38
N LYS A 184 -7.86 -17.28 -22.49
CA LYS A 184 -8.85 -18.35 -22.25
C LYS A 184 -10.09 -17.90 -21.48
N VAL A 185 -9.99 -16.84 -20.69
CA VAL A 185 -11.09 -16.30 -19.86
C VAL A 185 -11.80 -15.14 -20.55
N LEU A 186 -11.06 -14.32 -21.29
CA LEU A 186 -11.55 -13.19 -22.10
C LEU A 186 -10.92 -13.27 -23.50
N PRO A 187 -11.42 -14.15 -24.39
CA PRO A 187 -10.87 -14.33 -25.73
C PRO A 187 -11.16 -13.14 -26.65
N GLY A 188 -10.26 -12.91 -27.61
CA GLY A 188 -10.38 -11.85 -28.61
C GLY A 188 -9.96 -10.46 -28.13
N LEU A 189 -9.18 -10.37 -27.04
CA LEU A 189 -8.63 -9.11 -26.58
C LEU A 189 -7.59 -8.55 -27.58
N PRO A 190 -7.54 -7.22 -27.80
CA PRO A 190 -6.50 -6.62 -28.62
C PRO A 190 -5.13 -6.75 -27.92
N LYS A 191 -4.05 -6.83 -28.71
CA LYS A 191 -2.69 -6.85 -28.16
C LYS A 191 -2.46 -5.61 -27.28
N PRO A 192 -2.05 -5.77 -26.01
CA PRO A 192 -1.90 -4.64 -25.09
C PRO A 192 -0.74 -3.73 -25.51
N ALA A 193 -0.98 -2.42 -25.53
CA ALA A 193 0.06 -1.43 -25.82
C ALA A 193 1.18 -1.42 -24.76
N SER A 194 0.84 -1.72 -23.50
CA SER A 194 1.79 -1.84 -22.39
C SER A 194 1.37 -2.94 -21.43
N ILE A 195 2.32 -3.72 -20.93
CA ILE A 195 2.11 -4.73 -19.87
C ILE A 195 3.01 -4.38 -18.69
N LYS A 196 2.54 -4.62 -17.45
CA LYS A 196 3.34 -4.43 -16.23
C LYS A 196 3.09 -5.56 -15.22
N CYS A 197 3.90 -6.61 -15.29
CA CYS A 197 3.90 -7.66 -14.27
C CYS A 197 4.46 -7.13 -12.94
N GLN A 198 3.66 -7.18 -11.87
CA GLN A 198 4.07 -6.82 -10.51
C GLN A 198 4.00 -8.04 -9.59
N LYS A 199 5.13 -8.44 -8.99
CA LYS A 199 5.18 -9.56 -8.02
C LYS A 199 5.00 -9.02 -6.60
N TRP A 200 3.89 -9.39 -5.96
CA TRP A 200 3.62 -9.07 -4.56
C TRP A 200 4.01 -10.23 -3.64
N ARG A 201 5.30 -10.31 -3.24
CA ARG A 201 5.80 -11.33 -2.30
C ARG A 201 5.03 -11.33 -0.96
N PHE A 202 4.52 -10.17 -0.55
CA PHE A 202 3.73 -9.96 0.65
C PHE A 202 2.43 -9.23 0.28
N SER A 203 1.53 -9.93 -0.43
CA SER A 203 0.27 -9.38 -0.95
C SER A 203 -0.76 -9.12 0.16
N GLN A 204 -1.00 -10.10 1.01
CA GLN A 204 -1.96 -10.05 2.11
C GLN A 204 -1.36 -10.73 3.35
N VAL A 205 -1.79 -10.29 4.53
CA VAL A 205 -1.45 -10.87 5.83
C VAL A 205 -2.35 -12.09 6.05
N ALA A 206 -1.79 -13.29 5.94
CA ALA A 206 -2.51 -14.54 6.18
C ALA A 206 -2.85 -14.74 7.68
N GLN A 207 -1.97 -14.29 8.56
CA GLN A 207 -2.16 -14.22 10.00
C GLN A 207 -1.42 -12.98 10.52
N ALA A 208 -2.10 -12.10 11.25
CA ALA A 208 -1.49 -10.94 11.88
C ALA A 208 -0.65 -11.37 13.10
N VAL A 209 0.21 -10.47 13.60
CA VAL A 209 0.95 -10.70 14.84
C VAL A 209 -0.03 -10.94 15.98
N VAL A 210 0.03 -12.14 16.55
CA VAL A 210 -0.87 -12.60 17.63
C VAL A 210 -0.77 -11.65 18.83
N ASP A 211 -1.94 -11.33 19.40
CA ASP A 211 -2.13 -10.40 20.52
C ASP A 211 -1.52 -8.99 20.34
N SER A 212 -1.27 -8.57 19.10
CA SER A 212 -0.77 -7.21 18.81
C SER A 212 -1.84 -6.14 19.04
N PRO A 213 -1.52 -5.02 19.71
CA PRO A 213 -2.41 -3.88 19.91
C PRO A 213 -2.55 -2.97 18.67
N GLY A 214 -2.27 -3.47 17.47
CA GLY A 214 -2.19 -2.68 16.23
C GLY A 214 -0.80 -2.08 15.93
N TYR A 215 0.21 -2.38 16.73
CA TYR A 215 1.59 -1.92 16.57
C TYR A 215 2.58 -2.82 17.33
N MET A 216 3.88 -2.54 17.17
CA MET A 216 4.95 -3.11 17.99
C MET A 216 6.02 -2.04 18.28
N ILE A 217 6.30 -1.79 19.56
CA ILE A 217 7.42 -0.93 19.98
C ILE A 217 8.70 -1.77 19.99
N LEU A 218 9.72 -1.33 19.23
CA LEU A 218 11.04 -1.97 19.19
C LEU A 218 12.05 -1.31 20.13
N ASN A 219 11.89 -0.01 20.40
CA ASN A 219 12.64 0.70 21.43
C ASN A 219 11.78 1.84 22.01
N THR A 220 11.89 2.10 23.31
CA THR A 220 11.07 3.12 23.99
C THR A 220 11.71 4.51 23.97
N LYS A 221 13.04 4.62 24.13
CA LYS A 221 13.75 5.91 24.17
C LYS A 221 15.11 5.82 23.44
N PRO A 222 15.32 6.53 22.31
CA PRO A 222 14.29 7.18 21.48
C PRO A 222 13.28 6.16 20.94
N LEU A 223 12.05 6.61 20.72
CA LEU A 223 10.97 5.74 20.27
C LEU A 223 11.27 5.18 18.87
N LEU A 224 11.08 3.88 18.71
CA LEU A 224 11.01 3.17 17.43
C LEU A 224 9.81 2.24 17.46
N ILE A 225 8.91 2.43 16.51
CA ILE A 225 7.60 1.74 16.46
C ILE A 225 7.30 1.27 15.04
N CYS A 226 6.81 0.04 14.93
CA CYS A 226 6.31 -0.57 13.71
C CYS A 226 4.78 -0.60 13.72
N GLY A 227 4.18 -0.40 12.55
CA GLY A 227 2.74 -0.51 12.33
C GLY A 227 2.40 -0.93 10.90
N GLY A 228 1.11 -0.82 10.56
CA GLY A 228 0.52 -1.36 9.35
C GLY A 228 -0.32 -2.62 9.60
N ASP A 229 -0.92 -3.14 8.53
CA ASP A 229 -1.86 -4.25 8.54
C ASP A 229 -1.33 -5.57 9.13
N GLY A 230 -0.01 -5.78 9.14
CA GLY A 230 0.63 -6.93 9.80
C GLY A 230 0.35 -7.03 11.30
N PHE A 231 -0.06 -5.92 11.91
CA PHE A 231 -0.44 -5.82 13.33
C PHE A 231 -1.97 -5.73 13.53
N THR A 232 -2.76 -5.74 12.45
CA THR A 232 -4.23 -5.63 12.47
C THR A 232 -4.86 -6.60 11.45
N HIS A 233 -5.20 -6.14 10.25
CA HIS A 233 -5.76 -6.93 9.14
C HIS A 233 -5.62 -6.20 7.80
N SER A 234 -5.45 -6.95 6.68
CA SER A 234 -5.16 -6.39 5.34
C SER A 234 -6.36 -5.74 4.63
N ASN A 235 -6.85 -4.62 5.15
CA ASN A 235 -7.75 -3.70 4.47
C ASN A 235 -7.39 -2.24 4.83
N PHE A 236 -8.24 -1.29 4.41
CA PHE A 236 -8.09 0.12 4.72
C PHE A 236 -8.29 0.42 6.23
N ASP A 237 -9.30 -0.19 6.84
CA ASP A 237 -9.64 0.01 8.25
C ASP A 237 -8.56 -0.48 9.21
N GLY A 238 -7.93 -1.63 8.93
CA GLY A 238 -6.80 -2.13 9.71
C GLY A 238 -5.59 -1.20 9.66
N CYS A 239 -5.37 -0.52 8.53
CA CYS A 239 -4.36 0.53 8.43
C CYS A 239 -4.73 1.78 9.24
N ILE A 240 -6.01 2.20 9.25
CA ILE A 240 -6.51 3.29 10.10
C ILE A 240 -6.32 2.93 11.59
N ASP A 241 -6.74 1.74 12.01
CA ASP A 241 -6.61 1.26 13.40
C ASP A 241 -5.16 1.26 13.86
N SER A 242 -4.23 0.74 13.04
CA SER A 242 -2.81 0.74 13.35
C SER A 242 -2.25 2.17 13.46
N ALA A 243 -2.59 3.05 12.51
CA ALA A 243 -2.15 4.44 12.53
C ALA A 243 -2.65 5.21 13.76
N LEU A 244 -3.91 5.02 14.15
CA LEU A 244 -4.48 5.60 15.37
C LEU A 244 -3.74 5.12 16.63
N LYS A 245 -3.45 3.82 16.72
CA LYS A 245 -2.74 3.25 17.87
C LYS A 245 -1.28 3.74 17.95
N ILE A 246 -0.62 3.97 16.82
CA ILE A 246 0.70 4.64 16.79
C ILE A 246 0.58 6.09 17.30
N VAL A 247 -0.47 6.84 16.92
CA VAL A 247 -0.69 8.21 17.41
C VAL A 247 -0.95 8.22 18.92
N ASP A 248 -1.78 7.32 19.45
CA ASP A 248 -2.01 7.17 20.90
C ASP A 248 -0.69 7.00 21.67
N VAL A 249 0.18 6.11 21.18
CA VAL A 249 1.52 5.86 21.76
C VAL A 249 2.42 7.08 21.66
N LEU A 250 2.46 7.76 20.51
CA LEU A 250 3.24 8.98 20.31
C LEU A 250 2.81 10.07 21.31
N THR A 251 1.51 10.39 21.36
CA THR A 251 0.99 11.40 22.30
C THR A 251 1.19 11.07 23.77
N SER A 252 1.46 9.80 24.10
CA SER A 252 1.75 9.32 25.46
C SER A 252 3.26 9.27 25.79
N ASN A 253 4.15 9.58 24.83
CA ASN A 253 5.62 9.50 24.99
C ASN A 253 6.35 10.82 24.64
N LEU A 254 5.60 11.89 24.37
CA LEU A 254 6.08 13.25 24.13
C LEU A 254 6.04 14.10 25.41
#